data_AF-T0RRU6-F1
#
_entry.id   AF-T0RRU6-F1
#
_cell.length_a   1.000
_cell.length_b   1.000
_cell.length_c   1.000
_cell.angle_alpha   90.00
_cell.angle_beta   90.00
_cell.angle_gamma   90.00
#
_symmetry.space_group_name_H-M   'P 1'
#
loop_
_entity.id
_entity.type
_entity.pdbx_description
1 polymer ?
#
loop_
_entity_poly.entity_id
_entity_poly.type
_entity_poly.pdbx_seq_one_letter_code
_entity_poly.pdbx_strand_id
1 'polypeptide(L)'
;MEFIFKDRRFWPLFWTQFLGAMNDNFFKNAVVMLITYKSIEMMGLSSASLVAMAGGVFIFPFFLFSATAGQIADRYEKADIIRYTKISELIIMAIAGLGFYLDSYALLMVVLFFMGAQSAFFGPLKYGIIPNLLKEDEIVTGNAYIGGGTFLAILIGTIFGGLATTVEWANQVIGIGVIFVAFIGILTSKKVINVNNATPDIKVDYTFIKPTIDIMRLTKNNKNVFYAVLGISWFWFLGAAILSVLPALVKDVFSGDQTVGTVFLATFTVGMGLGSFICNKLSNKRVEVGMVPLAAVGMTIFLLDLFYVGHTWTMKSEVLVGVSEFLKIDNAFRAFMDLFIISIFGGMFIIPQFAFIQTRAGEHEVSRIIAGNNIWNTIFMVVAAVLIMVMNGAGISIPKILGIFALINLGFSFFLYFKAYTEETLRFIGQVLSYLFYDLEIEGKHHIPKDGGAIIACNHVSYVDWLLVMAVAPRPVRFVIDHIYYNKPGMSFWYDQARLIPIATRKESEQTLNLAFDRIASNLESGQCLGIFPEGYLTKNGKMRSFQPGISKIVKKSPVPVIPMAIDGLWGSFFSHSNKGALKGIPTFKRRKVKITIGAPIAPENLDLKDLELKIHAHLSIQNTDFIMVEGEQ
;
A
#
# COMPACT_ATOMS: atom_id res chain seq x y z
N MET A 1 -12.79 1.65 -15.29
CA MET A 1 -12.56 2.22 -16.64
C MET A 1 -13.03 3.67 -16.75
N GLU A 2 -14.22 4.06 -16.30
CA GLU A 2 -14.68 5.46 -16.44
C GLU A 2 -13.70 6.51 -15.89
N PHE A 3 -13.02 6.17 -14.79
CA PHE A 3 -12.01 7.01 -14.16
C PHE A 3 -10.86 7.45 -15.10
N ILE A 4 -10.44 6.59 -16.03
CA ILE A 4 -9.29 6.84 -16.92
C ILE A 4 -9.71 7.22 -18.35
N PHE A 5 -11.00 7.30 -18.64
CA PHE A 5 -11.51 7.67 -19.98
C PHE A 5 -12.51 8.83 -19.94
N LYS A 6 -13.25 9.01 -18.84
CA LYS A 6 -14.34 9.99 -18.73
C LYS A 6 -14.08 11.06 -17.67
N ASP A 7 -13.44 10.72 -16.54
CA ASP A 7 -13.20 11.70 -15.47
C ASP A 7 -12.14 12.73 -15.88
N ARG A 8 -12.60 13.93 -16.24
CA ARG A 8 -11.76 15.04 -16.74
C ARG A 8 -10.69 15.48 -15.74
N ARG A 9 -10.88 15.21 -14.44
CA ARG A 9 -9.90 15.52 -13.39
C ARG A 9 -8.69 14.59 -13.48
N PHE A 10 -8.91 13.32 -13.87
CA PHE A 10 -7.89 12.28 -13.70
C PHE A 10 -7.37 11.67 -15.00
N TRP A 11 -8.22 11.46 -16.02
CA TRP A 11 -7.78 10.80 -17.25
C TRP A 11 -6.58 11.47 -17.93
N PRO A 12 -6.45 12.82 -17.98
CA PRO A 12 -5.31 13.46 -18.64
C PRO A 12 -4.00 13.14 -17.91
N LEU A 13 -4.04 13.13 -16.57
CA LEU A 13 -2.89 12.78 -15.73
C LEU A 13 -2.49 11.32 -15.95
N PHE A 14 -3.46 10.40 -15.91
CA PHE A 14 -3.23 8.98 -16.12
C PHE A 14 -2.53 8.70 -17.46
N TRP A 15 -3.09 9.21 -18.57
CA TRP A 15 -2.52 8.95 -19.90
C TRP A 15 -1.18 9.65 -20.11
N THR A 16 -0.98 10.83 -19.53
CA THR A 16 0.31 11.53 -19.58
C THR A 16 1.41 10.70 -18.90
N GLN A 17 1.13 10.16 -17.72
CA GLN A 17 2.05 9.28 -17.00
C GLN A 17 2.22 7.93 -17.69
N PHE A 18 1.13 7.33 -18.19
CA PHE A 18 1.18 6.04 -18.90
C PHE A 18 2.08 6.13 -20.13
N LEU A 19 1.89 7.14 -20.98
CA LEU A 19 2.68 7.35 -22.17
C LEU A 19 4.13 7.69 -21.84
N GLY A 20 4.39 8.49 -20.81
CA GLY A 20 5.76 8.78 -20.35
C GLY A 20 6.48 7.51 -19.91
N ALA A 21 5.89 6.73 -18.99
CA ALA A 21 6.48 5.48 -18.52
C ALA A 21 6.66 4.44 -19.65
N MET A 22 5.72 4.38 -20.60
CA MET A 22 5.82 3.51 -21.77
C MET A 22 7.00 3.93 -22.66
N ASN A 23 7.15 5.23 -22.92
CA ASN A 23 8.21 5.76 -23.76
C ASN A 23 9.60 5.56 -23.15
N ASP A 24 9.72 5.82 -21.84
CA ASP A 24 10.96 5.61 -21.08
C ASP A 24 11.47 4.17 -21.25
N ASN A 25 10.56 3.21 -21.14
CA ASN A 25 10.89 1.79 -21.26
C ASN A 25 11.04 1.35 -22.72
N PHE A 26 10.33 1.97 -23.66
CA PHE A 26 10.54 1.74 -25.09
C PHE A 26 11.96 2.13 -25.49
N PHE A 27 12.35 3.38 -25.21
CA PHE A 27 13.69 3.88 -25.52
C PHE A 27 14.79 3.07 -24.81
N LYS A 28 14.69 2.92 -23.48
CA LYS A 28 15.71 2.23 -22.69
C LYS A 28 15.93 0.79 -23.15
N ASN A 29 14.85 0.02 -23.34
CA ASN A 29 14.98 -1.37 -23.75
C ASN A 29 15.52 -1.49 -25.18
N ALA A 30 15.12 -0.61 -26.10
CA ALA A 30 15.69 -0.59 -27.44
C ALA A 30 17.22 -0.35 -27.41
N VAL A 31 17.69 0.63 -26.62
CA VAL A 31 19.13 0.89 -26.45
C VAL A 31 19.86 -0.32 -25.86
N VAL A 32 19.34 -0.89 -24.76
CA VAL A 32 19.93 -2.05 -24.09
C VAL A 32 20.02 -3.26 -25.03
N MET A 33 18.95 -3.53 -25.77
CA MET A 33 18.91 -4.62 -26.74
C MET A 33 19.92 -4.39 -27.86
N LEU A 34 19.96 -3.21 -28.48
CA LEU A 34 20.94 -2.92 -29.54
C LEU A 34 22.39 -3.04 -29.06
N ILE A 35 22.71 -2.53 -27.87
CA ILE A 35 24.06 -2.68 -27.26
C ILE A 35 24.40 -4.16 -27.10
N THR A 36 23.46 -4.96 -26.61
CA THR A 36 23.66 -6.39 -26.34
C THR A 36 23.85 -7.19 -27.62
N TYR A 37 22.94 -7.05 -28.59
CA TYR A 37 22.90 -7.90 -29.79
C TYR A 37 23.85 -7.47 -30.90
N LYS A 38 24.21 -6.18 -30.98
CA LYS A 38 25.27 -5.72 -31.88
C LYS A 38 26.67 -5.82 -31.26
N SER A 39 26.79 -6.39 -30.05
CA SER A 39 28.05 -6.54 -29.31
C SER A 39 28.85 -5.23 -29.25
N ILE A 40 28.16 -4.13 -28.94
CA ILE A 40 28.79 -2.81 -28.91
C ILE A 40 29.79 -2.76 -27.77
N GLU A 41 30.99 -2.28 -28.09
CA GLU A 41 32.06 -1.97 -27.14
C GLU A 41 32.40 -0.49 -27.24
N MET A 42 32.54 0.17 -26.09
CA MET A 42 32.80 1.61 -26.03
C MET A 42 33.62 1.93 -24.79
N MET A 43 34.63 2.79 -24.92
CA MET A 43 35.52 3.19 -23.81
C MET A 43 36.19 1.99 -23.10
N GLY A 44 36.46 0.89 -23.83
CA GLY A 44 37.01 -0.34 -23.26
C GLY A 44 36.04 -1.15 -22.40
N LEU A 45 34.75 -0.80 -22.38
CA LEU A 45 33.70 -1.52 -21.67
C LEU A 45 33.01 -2.53 -22.59
N SER A 46 32.79 -3.73 -22.06
CA SER A 46 32.00 -4.79 -22.72
C SER A 46 30.52 -4.39 -22.83
N SER A 47 29.78 -5.04 -23.73
CA SER A 47 28.33 -4.82 -23.87
C SER A 47 27.57 -5.05 -22.56
N ALA A 48 27.96 -6.07 -21.77
CA ALA A 48 27.35 -6.34 -20.46
C ALA A 48 27.59 -5.17 -19.48
N SER A 49 28.80 -4.62 -19.46
CA SER A 49 29.16 -3.46 -18.64
C SER A 49 28.40 -2.21 -19.08
N LEU A 50 28.24 -2.00 -20.40
CA LEU A 50 27.47 -0.88 -20.95
C LEU A 50 25.98 -0.98 -20.62
N VAL A 51 25.39 -2.18 -20.64
CA VAL A 51 23.99 -2.40 -20.22
C VAL A 51 23.80 -2.10 -18.73
N ALA A 52 24.71 -2.57 -17.88
CA ALA A 52 24.67 -2.23 -16.45
C ALA A 52 24.80 -0.72 -16.23
N MET A 53 25.72 -0.08 -16.96
CA MET A 53 25.91 1.37 -16.95
C MET A 53 24.66 2.12 -17.42
N ALA A 54 23.95 1.64 -18.45
CA ALA A 54 22.70 2.24 -18.91
C ALA A 54 21.64 2.27 -17.80
N GLY A 55 21.53 1.21 -17.01
CA GLY A 55 20.69 1.18 -15.82
C GLY A 55 21.08 2.26 -14.79
N GLY A 56 22.37 2.35 -14.46
CA GLY A 56 22.91 3.35 -13.53
C GLY A 56 22.72 4.79 -14.01
N VAL A 57 23.05 5.06 -15.28
CA VAL A 57 22.92 6.37 -15.92
C VAL A 57 21.47 6.86 -15.94
N PHE A 58 20.50 5.95 -16.13
CA PHE A 58 19.08 6.29 -16.07
C PHE A 58 18.60 6.63 -14.64
N ILE A 59 19.11 5.93 -13.62
CA ILE A 59 18.66 6.10 -12.22
C ILE A 59 19.36 7.28 -11.54
N PHE A 60 20.62 7.51 -11.85
CA PHE A 60 21.45 8.53 -11.20
C PHE A 60 20.82 9.95 -11.14
N PRO A 61 20.14 10.46 -12.19
CA PRO A 61 19.43 11.73 -12.14
C PRO A 61 18.37 11.84 -11.02
N PHE A 62 17.74 10.75 -10.59
CA PHE A 62 16.78 10.78 -9.48
C PHE A 62 17.45 11.21 -8.17
N PHE A 63 18.70 10.80 -7.94
CA PHE A 63 19.46 11.23 -6.77
C PHE A 63 19.86 12.71 -6.85
N LEU A 64 20.23 13.19 -8.05
CA LEU A 64 20.70 14.56 -8.26
C LEU A 64 19.56 15.60 -8.24
N PHE A 65 18.46 15.31 -8.93
CA PHE A 65 17.47 16.32 -9.28
C PHE A 65 16.14 16.21 -8.53
N SER A 66 15.83 15.07 -7.90
CA SER A 66 14.52 14.90 -7.23
C SER A 66 14.27 15.99 -6.19
N ALA A 67 15.30 16.39 -5.43
CA ALA A 67 15.15 17.41 -4.40
C ALA A 67 14.72 18.77 -4.98
N THR A 68 15.46 19.26 -5.98
CA THR A 68 15.14 20.51 -6.68
C THR A 68 13.79 20.40 -7.41
N ALA A 69 13.48 19.23 -8.01
CA ALA A 69 12.19 18.97 -8.63
C ALA A 69 11.03 19.08 -7.64
N GLY A 70 11.18 18.55 -6.42
CA GLY A 70 10.17 18.68 -5.36
C GLY A 70 9.91 20.14 -4.98
N GLN A 71 10.97 20.95 -4.85
CA GLN A 71 10.83 22.40 -4.57
C GLN A 71 10.13 23.14 -5.70
N ILE A 72 10.43 22.81 -6.96
CA ILE A 72 9.77 23.38 -8.15
C ILE A 72 8.29 22.97 -8.19
N ALA A 73 7.98 21.71 -7.88
CA ALA A 73 6.62 21.18 -7.86
C ALA A 73 5.71 21.80 -6.80
N ASP A 74 6.28 22.23 -5.66
CA ASP A 74 5.53 22.97 -4.65
C ASP A 74 5.50 24.49 -4.93
N ARG A 75 6.54 25.06 -5.55
CA ARG A 75 6.61 26.51 -5.86
C ARG A 75 5.68 26.94 -6.99
N TYR A 76 5.57 26.13 -8.04
CA TYR A 76 4.85 26.49 -9.28
C TYR A 76 3.58 25.66 -9.47
N GLU A 77 2.71 26.08 -10.40
CA GLU A 77 1.51 25.32 -10.77
C GLU A 77 1.91 23.95 -11.35
N LYS A 78 1.49 22.88 -10.67
CA LYS A 78 1.88 21.50 -10.97
C LYS A 78 1.50 21.11 -12.40
N ALA A 79 0.33 21.55 -12.87
CA ALA A 79 -0.12 21.27 -14.23
C ALA A 79 0.79 21.91 -15.30
N ASP A 80 1.32 23.11 -15.05
CA ASP A 80 2.26 23.76 -15.98
C ASP A 80 3.60 23.03 -16.03
N ILE A 81 4.14 22.63 -14.87
CA ILE A 81 5.38 21.86 -14.84
C ILE A 81 5.19 20.48 -15.51
N ILE A 82 4.03 19.84 -15.37
CA ILE A 82 3.67 18.62 -16.12
C ILE A 82 3.70 18.87 -17.65
N ARG A 83 3.21 20.02 -18.12
CA ARG A 83 3.25 20.37 -19.56
C ARG A 83 4.69 20.59 -20.02
N TYR A 84 5.49 21.34 -19.27
CA TYR A 84 6.88 21.61 -19.61
C TYR A 84 7.75 20.36 -19.62
N THR A 85 7.57 19.46 -18.65
CA THR A 85 8.29 18.18 -18.61
C THR A 85 7.97 17.27 -19.80
N LYS A 86 6.75 17.34 -20.36
CA LYS A 86 6.41 16.61 -21.60
C LYS A 86 6.94 17.28 -22.86
N ILE A 87 7.06 18.60 -22.88
CA ILE A 87 7.75 19.31 -23.96
C ILE A 87 9.23 18.95 -23.97
N SER A 88 9.89 18.94 -22.80
CA SER A 88 11.29 18.51 -22.70
C SER A 88 11.47 17.05 -23.13
N GLU A 89 10.53 16.17 -22.83
CA GLU A 89 10.57 14.77 -23.29
C GLU A 89 10.59 14.67 -24.81
N LEU A 90 9.77 15.45 -25.53
CA LEU A 90 9.80 15.44 -27.00
C LEU A 90 11.16 15.90 -27.55
N ILE A 91 11.79 16.90 -26.93
CA ILE A 91 13.12 17.37 -27.33
C ILE A 91 14.16 16.27 -27.10
N ILE A 92 14.14 15.64 -25.91
CA ILE A 92 15.05 14.54 -25.56
C ILE A 92 14.85 13.36 -26.54
N MET A 93 13.61 13.01 -26.88
CA MET A 93 13.31 11.93 -27.82
C MET A 93 13.63 12.29 -29.28
N ALA A 94 13.59 13.57 -29.67
CA ALA A 94 14.08 14.00 -30.97
C ALA A 94 15.60 13.82 -31.08
N ILE A 95 16.34 14.13 -30.01
CA ILE A 95 17.78 13.85 -29.93
C ILE A 95 18.04 12.34 -29.89
N ALA A 96 17.18 11.54 -29.24
CA ALA A 96 17.22 10.07 -29.32
C ALA A 96 17.11 9.58 -30.78
N GLY A 97 16.12 10.10 -31.52
CA GLY A 97 15.91 9.77 -32.92
C GLY A 97 17.13 10.10 -33.78
N LEU A 98 17.76 11.26 -33.54
CA LEU A 98 19.04 11.60 -34.18
C LEU A 98 20.16 10.61 -33.77
N GLY A 99 20.24 10.22 -32.51
CA GLY A 99 21.19 9.23 -32.02
C GLY A 99 21.05 7.87 -32.70
N PHE A 100 19.82 7.39 -32.90
CA PHE A 100 19.57 6.16 -33.66
C PHE A 100 19.90 6.32 -35.14
N TYR A 101 19.54 7.46 -35.75
CA TYR A 101 19.85 7.74 -37.15
C TYR A 101 21.37 7.78 -37.42
N LEU A 102 22.14 8.31 -36.47
CA LEU A 102 23.60 8.40 -36.53
C LEU A 102 24.33 7.16 -36.01
N ASP A 103 23.62 6.13 -35.54
CA ASP A 103 24.20 4.96 -34.84
C ASP A 103 25.15 5.33 -33.68
N SER A 104 24.88 6.45 -32.99
CA SER A 104 25.74 6.97 -31.93
C SER A 104 25.29 6.50 -30.55
N TYR A 105 25.83 5.37 -30.10
CA TYR A 105 25.54 4.82 -28.77
C TYR A 105 25.99 5.73 -27.62
N ALA A 106 27.06 6.49 -27.80
CA ALA A 106 27.48 7.51 -26.84
C ALA A 106 26.39 8.58 -26.66
N LEU A 107 25.81 9.07 -27.76
CA LEU A 107 24.72 10.03 -27.71
C LEU A 107 23.47 9.42 -27.06
N LEU A 108 23.13 8.16 -27.39
CA LEU A 108 21.99 7.47 -26.79
C LEU A 108 22.15 7.30 -25.26
N MET A 109 23.38 7.06 -24.77
CA MET A 109 23.66 7.03 -23.33
C MET A 109 23.50 8.40 -22.67
N VAL A 110 23.91 9.48 -23.33
CA VAL A 110 23.66 10.85 -22.85
C VAL A 110 22.16 11.16 -22.83
N VAL A 111 21.42 10.77 -23.86
CA VAL A 111 19.97 10.93 -23.91
C VAL A 111 19.29 10.14 -22.79
N LEU A 112 19.79 8.95 -22.46
CA LEU A 112 19.29 8.13 -21.35
C LEU A 112 19.42 8.83 -19.99
N PHE A 113 20.52 9.56 -19.77
CA PHE A 113 20.68 10.43 -18.58
C PHE A 113 19.61 11.54 -18.56
N PHE A 114 19.42 12.25 -19.67
CA PHE A 114 18.43 13.34 -19.73
C PHE A 114 16.99 12.84 -19.61
N MET A 115 16.69 11.67 -20.14
CA MET A 115 15.41 11.00 -19.92
C MET A 115 15.20 10.70 -18.43
N GLY A 116 16.18 10.11 -17.75
CA GLY A 116 16.12 9.90 -16.30
C GLY A 116 15.96 11.20 -15.51
N ALA A 117 16.60 12.29 -15.95
CA ALA A 117 16.42 13.61 -15.36
C ALA A 117 14.97 14.10 -15.54
N GLN A 118 14.40 14.00 -16.74
CA GLN A 118 13.00 14.35 -16.98
C GLN A 118 12.05 13.53 -16.08
N SER A 119 12.27 12.22 -15.94
CA SER A 119 11.45 11.37 -15.07
C SER A 119 11.59 11.76 -13.59
N ALA A 120 12.77 12.21 -13.15
CA ALA A 120 12.99 12.72 -11.79
C ALA A 120 12.19 14.01 -11.51
N PHE A 121 12.04 14.88 -12.51
CA PHE A 121 11.18 16.07 -12.41
C PHE A 121 9.69 15.73 -12.45
N PHE A 122 9.30 14.72 -13.24
CA PHE A 122 7.90 14.30 -13.34
C PHE A 122 7.39 13.52 -12.10
N GLY A 123 8.27 12.78 -11.43
CA GLY A 123 7.97 11.95 -10.27
C GLY A 123 7.18 12.63 -9.14
N PRO A 124 7.62 13.77 -8.58
CA PRO A 124 6.89 14.47 -7.52
C PRO A 124 5.56 15.06 -8.00
N LEU A 125 5.45 15.45 -9.28
CA LEU A 125 4.23 16.06 -9.83
C LEU A 125 3.08 15.07 -9.92
N LYS A 126 3.34 13.86 -10.47
CA LYS A 126 2.27 12.89 -10.74
C LYS A 126 1.56 12.37 -9.50
N TYR A 127 2.25 12.30 -8.38
CA TYR A 127 1.69 11.89 -7.10
C TYR A 127 1.26 13.09 -6.26
N GLY A 128 1.99 14.22 -6.35
CA GLY A 128 1.69 15.43 -5.57
C GLY A 128 0.43 16.17 -6.00
N ILE A 129 0.00 16.00 -7.27
CA ILE A 129 -1.23 16.64 -7.78
C ILE A 129 -2.51 15.84 -7.42
N ILE A 130 -2.39 14.56 -7.07
CA ILE A 130 -3.55 13.66 -6.85
C ILE A 130 -4.51 14.18 -5.77
N PRO A 131 -4.03 14.60 -4.57
CA PRO A 131 -4.92 15.08 -3.51
C PRO A 131 -5.71 16.33 -3.89
N ASN A 132 -5.22 17.10 -4.87
CA ASN A 132 -5.91 18.30 -5.35
C ASN A 132 -6.91 18.00 -6.49
N LEU A 133 -6.78 16.87 -7.19
CA LEU A 133 -7.68 16.47 -8.27
C LEU A 133 -8.83 15.59 -7.78
N LEU A 134 -8.59 14.78 -6.75
CA LEU A 134 -9.47 13.72 -6.29
C LEU A 134 -9.99 13.96 -4.89
N LYS A 135 -11.17 13.41 -4.60
CA LYS A 135 -11.70 13.36 -3.23
C LYS A 135 -10.88 12.38 -2.38
N GLU A 136 -10.91 12.57 -1.06
CA GLU A 136 -10.17 11.72 -0.10
C GLU A 136 -10.45 10.21 -0.30
N ASP A 137 -11.71 9.86 -0.61
CA ASP A 137 -12.16 8.48 -0.84
C ASP A 137 -11.80 7.92 -2.23
N GLU A 138 -11.33 8.79 -3.14
CA GLU A 138 -10.86 8.46 -4.49
C GLU A 138 -9.32 8.35 -4.57
N ILE A 139 -8.57 8.83 -3.57
CA ILE A 139 -7.09 8.87 -3.59
C ILE A 139 -6.46 7.48 -3.80
N VAL A 140 -6.96 6.45 -3.09
CA VAL A 140 -6.46 5.08 -3.25
C VAL A 140 -6.72 4.57 -4.67
N THR A 141 -7.90 4.86 -5.22
CA THR A 141 -8.25 4.51 -6.60
C THR A 141 -7.32 5.20 -7.59
N GLY A 142 -7.05 6.49 -7.42
CA GLY A 142 -6.09 7.23 -8.25
C GLY A 142 -4.70 6.60 -8.22
N ASN A 143 -4.18 6.29 -7.03
CA ASN A 143 -2.89 5.62 -6.90
C ASN A 143 -2.87 4.23 -7.52
N ALA A 144 -3.94 3.43 -7.38
CA ALA A 144 -4.05 2.12 -7.99
C ALA A 144 -3.99 2.19 -9.53
N TYR A 145 -4.67 3.16 -10.16
CA TYR A 145 -4.58 3.37 -11.61
C TYR A 145 -3.20 3.89 -12.02
N ILE A 146 -2.62 4.89 -11.34
CA ILE A 146 -1.28 5.38 -11.67
C ILE A 146 -0.23 4.26 -11.52
N GLY A 147 -0.28 3.50 -10.43
CA GLY A 147 0.64 2.39 -10.17
C GLY A 147 0.46 1.25 -11.17
N GLY A 148 -0.73 0.67 -11.26
CA GLY A 148 -1.03 -0.43 -12.17
C GLY A 148 -0.83 -0.05 -13.65
N GLY A 149 -1.19 1.18 -14.02
CA GLY A 149 -0.93 1.73 -15.36
C GLY A 149 0.55 1.90 -15.67
N THR A 150 1.36 2.33 -14.69
CA THR A 150 2.82 2.43 -14.87
C THR A 150 3.44 1.05 -15.10
N PHE A 151 3.02 0.02 -14.36
CA PHE A 151 3.48 -1.34 -14.60
C PHE A 151 3.10 -1.83 -15.99
N LEU A 152 1.83 -1.70 -16.39
CA LEU A 152 1.41 -2.06 -17.74
C LEU A 152 2.17 -1.29 -18.84
N ALA A 153 2.43 0.00 -18.64
CA ALA A 153 3.21 0.83 -19.53
C ALA A 153 4.67 0.33 -19.66
N ILE A 154 5.31 -0.06 -18.54
CA ILE A 154 6.65 -0.66 -18.55
C ILE A 154 6.67 -1.92 -19.41
N LEU A 155 5.68 -2.81 -19.28
CA LEU A 155 5.61 -4.04 -20.08
C LEU A 155 5.45 -3.73 -21.57
N ILE A 156 4.49 -2.87 -21.92
CA ILE A 156 4.25 -2.50 -23.32
C ILE A 156 5.48 -1.84 -23.92
N GLY A 157 6.11 -0.90 -23.21
CA GLY A 157 7.35 -0.26 -23.63
C GLY A 157 8.49 -1.27 -23.81
N THR A 158 8.66 -2.21 -22.88
CA THR A 158 9.67 -3.26 -22.97
C THR A 158 9.47 -4.17 -24.18
N ILE A 159 8.23 -4.59 -24.43
CA ILE A 159 7.87 -5.42 -25.59
C ILE A 159 8.15 -4.66 -26.89
N PHE A 160 7.67 -3.42 -27.02
CA PHE A 160 7.92 -2.63 -28.22
C PHE A 160 9.41 -2.34 -28.42
N GLY A 161 10.15 -2.04 -27.35
CA GLY A 161 11.60 -1.83 -27.42
C GLY A 161 12.36 -3.07 -27.86
N GLY A 162 11.98 -4.25 -27.38
CA GLY A 162 12.57 -5.51 -27.83
C GLY A 162 12.23 -5.81 -29.29
N LEU A 163 10.94 -5.83 -29.64
CA LEU A 163 10.48 -6.20 -30.98
C LEU A 163 10.92 -5.21 -32.06
N ALA A 164 10.98 -3.91 -31.76
CA ALA A 164 11.42 -2.92 -32.74
C ALA A 164 12.91 -3.06 -33.11
N THR A 165 13.70 -3.81 -32.33
CA THR A 165 15.11 -4.10 -32.71
C THR A 165 15.26 -5.24 -33.70
N THR A 166 14.21 -6.04 -33.94
CA THR A 166 14.27 -7.21 -34.83
C THR A 166 13.74 -6.94 -36.24
N VAL A 167 13.14 -5.77 -36.47
CA VAL A 167 12.60 -5.40 -37.77
C VAL A 167 13.67 -4.79 -38.67
N GLU A 168 13.45 -4.88 -39.98
CA GLU A 168 14.20 -4.10 -40.96
C GLU A 168 14.07 -2.60 -40.62
N TRP A 169 15.17 -1.85 -40.68
CA TRP A 169 15.22 -0.41 -40.37
C TRP A 169 14.88 -0.10 -38.90
N ALA A 170 15.29 -0.99 -37.99
CA ALA A 170 15.08 -0.89 -36.54
C ALA A 170 15.34 0.51 -35.98
N ASN A 171 16.50 1.11 -36.28
CA ASN A 171 16.88 2.43 -35.76
C ASN A 171 15.85 3.52 -36.12
N GLN A 172 15.35 3.51 -37.36
CA GLN A 172 14.34 4.46 -37.84
C GLN A 172 12.99 4.23 -37.16
N VAL A 173 12.57 2.96 -37.05
CA VAL A 173 11.30 2.58 -36.40
C VAL A 173 11.31 3.00 -34.93
N ILE A 174 12.40 2.72 -34.22
CA ILE A 174 12.58 3.10 -32.81
C ILE A 174 12.59 4.62 -32.68
N GLY A 175 13.41 5.32 -33.47
CA GLY A 175 13.52 6.77 -33.42
C GLY A 175 12.20 7.50 -33.67
N ILE A 176 11.45 7.10 -34.71
CA ILE A 176 10.13 7.67 -35.01
C ILE A 176 9.13 7.31 -33.91
N GLY A 177 9.16 6.06 -33.43
CA GLY A 177 8.25 5.58 -32.42
C GLY A 177 8.35 6.35 -31.11
N VAL A 178 9.56 6.58 -30.58
CA VAL A 178 9.74 7.30 -29.31
C VAL A 178 9.34 8.78 -29.40
N ILE A 179 9.57 9.41 -30.55
CA ILE A 179 9.13 10.78 -30.84
C ILE A 179 7.59 10.84 -30.90
N PHE A 180 6.98 9.89 -31.60
CA PHE A 180 5.52 9.83 -31.75
C PHE A 180 4.82 9.65 -30.39
N VAL A 181 5.31 8.74 -29.54
CA VAL A 181 4.76 8.55 -28.19
C VAL A 181 4.92 9.83 -27.35
N ALA A 182 6.07 10.49 -27.40
CA ALA A 182 6.29 11.77 -26.71
C ALA A 182 5.32 12.86 -27.17
N PHE A 183 5.07 12.94 -28.49
CA PHE A 183 4.11 13.88 -29.07
C PHE A 183 2.68 13.65 -28.55
N ILE A 184 2.20 12.40 -28.52
CA ILE A 184 0.89 12.09 -27.93
C ILE A 184 0.86 12.47 -26.45
N GLY A 185 1.96 12.23 -25.72
CA GLY A 185 2.08 12.61 -24.31
C GLY A 185 1.92 14.12 -24.06
N ILE A 186 2.30 14.98 -25.01
CA ILE A 186 2.02 16.42 -24.96
C ILE A 186 0.53 16.72 -25.16
N LEU A 187 -0.12 16.01 -26.08
CA LEU A 187 -1.56 16.20 -26.33
C LEU A 187 -2.40 15.86 -25.09
N THR A 188 -2.00 14.83 -24.34
CA THR A 188 -2.68 14.46 -23.08
C THR A 188 -2.32 15.43 -21.96
N SER A 189 -1.08 15.90 -21.86
CA SER A 189 -0.65 16.78 -20.76
C SER A 189 -1.29 18.18 -20.83
N LYS A 190 -1.56 18.69 -22.04
CA LYS A 190 -2.30 19.94 -22.24
C LYS A 190 -3.69 19.94 -21.60
N LYS A 191 -4.28 18.76 -21.39
CA LYS A 191 -5.62 18.60 -20.80
C LYS A 191 -5.60 18.40 -19.28
N VAL A 192 -4.42 18.31 -18.65
CA VAL A 192 -4.29 18.28 -17.18
C VAL A 192 -4.79 19.60 -16.63
N ILE A 193 -5.68 19.55 -15.64
CA ILE A 193 -6.35 20.72 -15.05
C ILE A 193 -5.40 21.39 -14.04
N ASN A 194 -5.39 22.73 -14.01
CA ASN A 194 -4.66 23.50 -13.00
C ASN A 194 -5.33 23.34 -11.63
N VAL A 195 -4.52 23.17 -10.59
CA VAL A 195 -5.02 22.94 -9.22
C VAL A 195 -4.86 24.14 -8.29
N ASN A 196 -4.17 25.20 -8.73
CA ASN A 196 -3.96 26.46 -8.00
C ASN A 196 -3.42 26.27 -6.57
N ASN A 197 -2.55 25.28 -6.36
CA ASN A 197 -1.94 24.93 -5.07
C ASN A 197 -0.42 25.13 -5.11
N ALA A 198 0.01 26.27 -5.65
CA ALA A 198 1.40 26.68 -5.69
C ALA A 198 1.73 27.53 -4.46
N THR A 199 2.96 27.42 -3.94
CA THR A 199 3.47 28.20 -2.81
C THR A 199 4.65 29.08 -3.28
N PRO A 200 4.40 30.31 -3.76
CA PRO A 200 5.41 31.15 -4.40
C PRO A 200 6.63 31.48 -3.52
N ASP A 201 6.45 31.47 -2.20
CA ASP A 201 7.48 31.81 -1.21
C ASP A 201 8.59 30.75 -1.07
N ILE A 202 8.37 29.54 -1.60
CA ILE A 202 9.39 28.49 -1.60
C ILE A 202 10.58 28.94 -2.45
N LYS A 203 11.77 29.05 -1.86
CA LYS A 203 13.01 29.30 -2.59
C LYS A 203 13.55 27.99 -3.18
N VAL A 204 13.71 27.94 -4.50
CA VAL A 204 14.34 26.79 -5.18
C VAL A 204 15.84 26.90 -5.01
N ASP A 205 16.45 25.82 -4.53
CA ASP A 205 17.89 25.69 -4.33
C ASP A 205 18.44 24.71 -5.38
N TYR A 206 19.39 25.20 -6.16
CA TYR A 206 20.01 24.51 -7.29
C TYR A 206 21.36 23.87 -6.94
N THR A 207 21.77 23.88 -5.66
CA THR A 207 23.08 23.37 -5.22
C THR A 207 23.13 21.85 -5.02
N PHE A 208 22.12 21.11 -5.49
CA PHE A 208 21.92 19.64 -5.50
C PHE A 208 22.09 18.92 -4.14
N ILE A 209 23.27 19.02 -3.52
CA ILE A 209 23.65 18.33 -2.27
C ILE A 209 22.81 18.82 -1.10
N LYS A 210 22.82 20.12 -0.83
CA LYS A 210 22.09 20.70 0.31
C LYS A 210 20.57 20.46 0.20
N PRO A 211 19.90 20.72 -0.95
CA PRO A 211 18.50 20.36 -1.15
C PRO A 211 18.18 18.90 -0.85
N THR A 212 19.06 17.98 -1.27
CA THR A 212 18.92 16.55 -1.02
C THR A 212 18.96 16.24 0.47
N ILE A 213 19.92 16.79 1.22
CA ILE A 213 20.00 16.61 2.67
C ILE A 213 18.75 17.18 3.37
N ASP A 214 18.32 18.37 2.97
CA ASP A 214 17.17 19.06 3.57
C ASP A 214 15.87 18.30 3.33
N ILE A 215 15.63 17.80 2.12
CA ILE A 215 14.45 16.98 1.82
C ILE A 215 14.51 15.62 2.53
N MET A 216 15.67 15.00 2.63
CA MET A 216 15.81 13.76 3.41
C MET A 216 15.49 13.99 4.90
N ARG A 217 15.86 15.15 5.47
CA ARG A 217 15.45 15.54 6.83
C ARG A 217 13.94 15.79 6.91
N LEU A 218 13.37 16.50 5.93
CA LEU A 218 11.92 16.75 5.85
C LEU A 218 11.12 15.44 5.88
N THR A 219 11.52 14.43 5.09
CA THR A 219 10.83 13.13 5.09
C THR A 219 10.86 12.42 6.45
N LYS A 220 11.83 12.73 7.31
CA LYS A 220 11.99 12.13 8.65
C LYS A 220 11.24 12.89 9.75
N ASN A 221 10.77 14.10 9.49
CA ASN A 221 10.10 14.93 10.51
C ASN A 221 8.80 14.29 11.02
N ASN A 222 8.01 13.70 10.11
CA ASN A 222 6.83 12.94 10.46
C ASN A 222 7.16 11.43 10.43
N LYS A 223 7.23 10.81 11.60
CA LYS A 223 7.60 9.39 11.74
C LYS A 223 6.69 8.45 10.93
N ASN A 224 5.38 8.71 10.91
CA ASN A 224 4.43 7.86 10.20
C ASN A 224 4.62 7.95 8.68
N VAL A 225 4.84 9.17 8.17
CA VAL A 225 5.18 9.39 6.76
C VAL A 225 6.52 8.73 6.43
N PHE A 226 7.52 8.84 7.31
CA PHE A 226 8.82 8.23 7.11
C PHE A 226 8.75 6.70 7.03
N TYR A 227 7.91 6.04 7.83
CA TYR A 227 7.71 4.60 7.72
C TYR A 227 7.05 4.19 6.40
N ALA A 228 6.13 4.99 5.87
CA ALA A 228 5.58 4.77 4.53
C ALA A 228 6.63 4.97 3.43
N VAL A 229 7.52 5.96 3.58
CA VAL A 229 8.67 6.14 2.68
C VAL A 229 9.59 4.93 2.73
N LEU A 230 9.98 4.46 3.93
CA LEU A 230 10.81 3.26 4.09
C LEU A 230 10.16 2.03 3.47
N GLY A 231 8.85 1.85 3.64
CA GLY A 231 8.14 0.74 3.03
C GLY A 231 8.13 0.84 1.50
N ILE A 232 7.85 2.00 0.91
CA ILE A 232 7.97 2.17 -0.56
C ILE A 232 9.40 1.89 -1.04
N SER A 233 10.42 2.40 -0.33
CA SER A 233 11.82 2.14 -0.65
C SER A 233 12.18 0.66 -0.54
N TRP A 234 11.59 -0.06 0.42
CA TRP A 234 11.72 -1.50 0.55
C TRP A 234 11.11 -2.27 -0.63
N PHE A 235 9.97 -1.82 -1.14
CA PHE A 235 9.40 -2.38 -2.37
C PHE A 235 10.38 -2.26 -3.54
N TRP A 236 11.01 -1.09 -3.72
CA TRP A 236 11.99 -0.89 -4.78
C TRP A 236 13.27 -1.67 -4.57
N PHE A 237 13.73 -1.83 -3.31
CA PHE A 237 14.82 -2.73 -2.95
C PHE A 237 14.54 -4.16 -3.42
N LEU A 238 13.39 -4.71 -3.00
CA LEU A 238 13.03 -6.10 -3.29
C LEU A 238 12.75 -6.31 -4.78
N GLY A 239 12.06 -5.35 -5.43
CA GLY A 239 11.80 -5.38 -6.87
C GLY A 239 13.08 -5.31 -7.70
N ALA A 240 14.00 -4.40 -7.37
CA ALA A 240 15.31 -4.33 -8.02
C ALA A 240 16.12 -5.61 -7.81
N ALA A 241 16.07 -6.18 -6.60
CA ALA A 241 16.75 -7.42 -6.30
C ALA A 241 16.23 -8.61 -7.14
N ILE A 242 14.91 -8.82 -7.13
CA ILE A 242 14.26 -9.91 -7.89
C ILE A 242 14.51 -9.73 -9.39
N LEU A 243 14.25 -8.54 -9.94
CA LEU A 243 14.42 -8.29 -11.38
C LEU A 243 15.87 -8.39 -11.84
N SER A 244 16.84 -8.08 -10.97
CA SER A 244 18.26 -8.20 -11.30
C SER A 244 18.73 -9.67 -11.41
N VAL A 245 18.16 -10.57 -10.62
CA VAL A 245 18.53 -12.00 -10.66
C VAL A 245 17.64 -12.82 -11.61
N LEU A 246 16.48 -12.31 -11.99
CA LEU A 246 15.48 -13.04 -12.77
C LEU A 246 16.00 -13.56 -14.13
N PRO A 247 16.74 -12.79 -14.95
CA PRO A 247 17.27 -13.33 -16.22
C PRO A 247 18.22 -14.52 -16.01
N ALA A 248 19.09 -14.41 -14.99
CA ALA A 248 20.02 -15.47 -14.64
C ALA A 248 19.32 -16.67 -13.97
N LEU A 249 18.26 -16.44 -13.18
CA LEU A 249 17.41 -17.51 -12.66
C LEU A 249 16.80 -18.31 -13.80
N VAL A 250 16.21 -17.64 -14.79
CA VAL A 250 15.57 -18.31 -15.94
C VAL A 250 16.62 -19.08 -16.76
N LYS A 251 17.75 -18.45 -17.08
CA LYS A 251 18.77 -19.06 -17.92
C LYS A 251 19.55 -20.15 -17.19
N ASP A 252 20.17 -19.81 -16.06
CA ASP A 252 21.22 -20.62 -15.42
C ASP A 252 20.65 -21.64 -14.43
N VAL A 253 19.44 -21.42 -13.90
CA VAL A 253 18.76 -22.37 -13.00
C VAL A 253 17.70 -23.16 -13.77
N PHE A 254 16.82 -22.46 -14.50
CA PHE A 254 15.66 -23.08 -15.13
C PHE A 254 15.90 -23.57 -16.57
N SER A 255 17.07 -23.30 -17.16
CA SER A 255 17.40 -23.64 -18.56
C SER A 255 16.41 -23.07 -19.58
N GLY A 256 15.74 -21.97 -19.27
CA GLY A 256 14.79 -21.29 -20.15
C GLY A 256 15.48 -20.29 -21.08
N ASP A 257 14.94 -20.13 -22.29
CA ASP A 257 15.43 -19.15 -23.24
C ASP A 257 14.95 -17.71 -22.92
N GLN A 258 15.27 -16.78 -23.83
CA GLN A 258 14.84 -15.38 -23.69
C GLN A 258 13.32 -15.19 -23.73
N THR A 259 12.60 -16.03 -24.48
CA THR A 259 11.13 -15.95 -24.55
C THR A 259 10.52 -16.33 -23.20
N VAL A 260 11.06 -17.34 -22.53
CA VAL A 260 10.70 -17.68 -21.14
C VAL A 260 10.98 -16.51 -20.21
N GLY A 261 12.16 -15.90 -20.28
CA GLY A 261 12.52 -14.73 -19.47
C GLY A 261 11.54 -13.55 -19.65
N THR A 262 11.10 -13.33 -20.89
CA THR A 262 10.10 -12.30 -21.23
C THR A 262 8.73 -12.62 -20.61
N VAL A 263 8.30 -13.89 -20.61
CA VAL A 263 7.05 -14.31 -19.95
C VAL A 263 7.13 -14.13 -18.44
N PHE A 264 8.27 -14.41 -17.80
CA PHE A 264 8.45 -14.15 -16.36
C PHE A 264 8.33 -12.65 -16.05
N LEU A 265 8.95 -11.79 -16.84
CA LEU A 265 8.86 -10.33 -16.67
C LEU A 265 7.42 -9.81 -16.91
N ALA A 266 6.73 -10.34 -17.92
CA ALA A 266 5.33 -10.03 -18.18
C ALA A 266 4.42 -10.47 -17.01
N THR A 267 4.65 -11.68 -16.50
CA THR A 267 3.94 -12.23 -15.34
C THR A 267 4.12 -11.34 -14.11
N PHE A 268 5.36 -10.90 -13.83
CA PHE A 268 5.65 -9.97 -12.75
C PHE A 268 4.84 -8.67 -12.90
N THR A 269 4.86 -8.12 -14.11
CA THR A 269 4.19 -6.85 -14.42
C THR A 269 2.66 -6.93 -14.30
N VAL A 270 2.05 -7.99 -14.82
CA VAL A 270 0.60 -8.23 -14.74
C VAL A 270 0.18 -8.45 -13.29
N GLY A 271 0.97 -9.23 -12.52
CA GLY A 271 0.70 -9.44 -11.09
C GLY A 271 0.69 -8.14 -10.29
N MET A 272 1.67 -7.25 -10.51
CA MET A 272 1.73 -5.92 -9.89
C MET A 272 0.49 -5.07 -10.21
N GLY A 273 0.05 -5.08 -11.47
CA GLY A 273 -1.17 -4.40 -11.90
C GLY A 273 -2.42 -4.93 -11.20
N LEU A 274 -2.60 -6.26 -11.17
CA LEU A 274 -3.71 -6.91 -10.50
C LEU A 274 -3.72 -6.63 -9.00
N GLY A 275 -2.56 -6.72 -8.33
CA GLY A 275 -2.39 -6.39 -6.92
C GLY A 275 -2.82 -4.96 -6.58
N SER A 276 -2.51 -4.00 -7.46
CA SER A 276 -2.92 -2.61 -7.31
C SER A 276 -4.45 -2.45 -7.29
N PHE A 277 -5.16 -3.19 -8.14
CA PHE A 277 -6.63 -3.16 -8.17
C PHE A 277 -7.27 -3.96 -7.03
N ILE A 278 -6.65 -5.06 -6.60
CA ILE A 278 -7.07 -5.80 -5.41
C ILE A 278 -6.99 -4.90 -4.17
N CYS A 279 -5.89 -4.16 -4.01
CA CYS A 279 -5.75 -3.14 -2.97
C CYS A 279 -6.92 -2.16 -3.00
N ASN A 280 -7.21 -1.55 -4.15
CA ASN A 280 -8.32 -0.61 -4.28
C ASN A 280 -9.67 -1.20 -3.82
N LYS A 281 -9.94 -2.46 -4.15
CA LYS A 281 -11.16 -3.16 -3.74
C LYS A 281 -11.20 -3.42 -2.24
N LEU A 282 -10.10 -3.92 -1.66
CA LEU A 282 -10.00 -4.25 -0.23
C LEU A 282 -9.99 -3.01 0.67
N SER A 283 -9.42 -1.91 0.18
CA SER A 283 -9.38 -0.62 0.86
C SER A 283 -10.75 0.01 1.08
N ASN A 284 -11.80 -0.42 0.37
CA ASN A 284 -13.18 0.08 0.55
C ASN A 284 -13.27 1.62 0.65
N LYS A 285 -12.60 2.31 -0.30
CA LYS A 285 -12.51 3.78 -0.40
C LYS A 285 -11.84 4.51 0.79
N ARG A 286 -10.99 3.83 1.56
CA ARG A 286 -10.17 4.44 2.62
C ARG A 286 -8.70 4.13 2.43
N VAL A 287 -7.82 5.02 2.92
CA VAL A 287 -6.39 4.72 2.99
C VAL A 287 -6.17 3.64 4.05
N GLU A 288 -5.86 2.42 3.61
CA GLU A 288 -5.72 1.24 4.47
C GLU A 288 -4.30 0.68 4.38
N VAL A 289 -3.41 1.17 5.26
CA VAL A 289 -2.03 0.69 5.35
C VAL A 289 -1.88 -0.61 6.14
N GLY A 290 -2.95 -1.07 6.82
CA GLY A 290 -2.93 -2.33 7.56
C GLY A 290 -2.68 -3.58 6.73
N MET A 291 -2.92 -3.52 5.41
CA MET A 291 -2.62 -4.62 4.51
C MET A 291 -1.12 -4.75 4.19
N VAL A 292 -0.31 -3.72 4.45
CA VAL A 292 1.10 -3.65 4.02
C VAL A 292 1.95 -4.74 4.65
N PRO A 293 1.96 -4.95 5.99
CA PRO A 293 2.75 -6.03 6.59
C PRO A 293 2.29 -7.41 6.14
N LEU A 294 0.97 -7.60 5.98
CA LEU A 294 0.40 -8.88 5.51
C LEU A 294 0.82 -9.18 4.07
N ALA A 295 0.80 -8.17 3.20
CA ALA A 295 1.29 -8.30 1.84
C ALA A 295 2.79 -8.65 1.81
N ALA A 296 3.59 -8.07 2.69
CA ALA A 296 5.00 -8.46 2.83
C ALA A 296 5.18 -9.90 3.30
N VAL A 297 4.36 -10.40 4.24
CA VAL A 297 4.37 -11.83 4.60
C VAL A 297 4.01 -12.70 3.39
N GLY A 298 3.01 -12.29 2.59
CA GLY A 298 2.66 -12.95 1.34
C GLY A 298 3.85 -13.02 0.38
N MET A 299 4.55 -11.91 0.15
CA MET A 299 5.79 -11.90 -0.66
C MET A 299 6.85 -12.86 -0.11
N THR A 300 7.05 -12.91 1.20
CA THR A 300 8.00 -13.85 1.83
C THR A 300 7.64 -15.31 1.56
N ILE A 301 6.38 -15.70 1.73
CA ILE A 301 5.95 -17.10 1.56
C ILE A 301 6.28 -17.58 0.15
N PHE A 302 5.90 -16.82 -0.86
CA PHE A 302 6.13 -17.21 -2.25
C PHE A 302 7.57 -17.00 -2.71
N LEU A 303 8.34 -16.10 -2.08
CA LEU A 303 9.79 -16.04 -2.30
C LEU A 303 10.53 -17.27 -1.74
N LEU A 304 10.10 -17.78 -0.57
CA LEU A 304 10.61 -19.03 -0.01
C LEU A 304 10.22 -20.23 -0.89
N ASP A 305 9.02 -20.20 -1.46
CA ASP A 305 8.57 -21.23 -2.40
C ASP A 305 9.38 -21.21 -3.70
N LEU A 306 9.61 -20.03 -4.27
CA LEU A 306 10.45 -19.85 -5.46
C LEU A 306 11.91 -20.26 -5.18
N PHE A 307 12.43 -19.97 -3.98
CA PHE A 307 13.72 -20.50 -3.52
C PHE A 307 13.72 -22.03 -3.52
N TYR A 308 12.69 -22.66 -2.94
CA TYR A 308 12.58 -24.11 -2.89
C TYR A 308 12.50 -24.72 -4.29
N VAL A 309 11.70 -24.14 -5.20
CA VAL A 309 11.61 -24.57 -6.60
C VAL A 309 12.96 -24.45 -7.30
N GLY A 310 13.65 -23.32 -7.15
CA GLY A 310 14.99 -23.12 -7.74
C GLY A 310 16.06 -24.03 -7.14
N HIS A 311 15.95 -24.36 -5.85
CA HIS A 311 16.91 -25.23 -5.17
C HIS A 311 16.74 -26.72 -5.53
N THR A 312 15.49 -27.15 -5.75
CA THR A 312 15.14 -28.53 -6.09
C THR A 312 15.06 -28.77 -7.60
N TRP A 313 15.40 -27.79 -8.42
CA TRP A 313 15.36 -27.91 -9.87
C TRP A 313 16.37 -28.94 -10.39
N THR A 314 15.86 -30.06 -10.91
CA THR A 314 16.68 -31.22 -11.30
C THR A 314 17.08 -31.22 -12.77
N MET A 315 16.33 -30.54 -13.64
CA MET A 315 16.61 -30.53 -15.07
C MET A 315 17.66 -29.47 -15.41
N LYS A 316 18.88 -29.92 -15.74
CA LYS A 316 19.90 -29.10 -16.38
C LYS A 316 20.02 -29.54 -17.82
N SER A 317 19.46 -28.74 -18.73
CA SER A 317 19.61 -28.96 -20.17
C SER A 317 20.76 -28.10 -20.69
N GLU A 318 21.62 -28.66 -21.53
CA GLU A 318 22.62 -27.86 -22.26
C GLU A 318 21.98 -26.93 -23.30
N VAL A 319 20.76 -27.28 -23.75
CA VAL A 319 19.97 -26.48 -24.69
C VAL A 319 18.89 -25.72 -23.92
N LEU A 320 18.82 -24.41 -24.13
CA LEU A 320 17.77 -23.58 -23.57
C LEU A 320 16.42 -23.91 -24.23
N VAL A 321 15.38 -24.05 -23.42
CA VAL A 321 14.04 -24.42 -23.89
C VAL A 321 13.15 -23.19 -24.06
N GLY A 322 12.31 -23.23 -25.09
CA GLY A 322 11.26 -22.23 -25.30
C GLY A 322 10.06 -22.40 -24.37
N VAL A 323 9.14 -21.44 -24.36
CA VAL A 323 7.97 -21.41 -23.44
C VAL A 323 7.16 -22.72 -23.44
N SER A 324 6.89 -23.30 -24.61
CA SER A 324 6.06 -24.51 -24.73
C SER A 324 6.70 -25.76 -24.12
N GLU A 325 8.02 -25.87 -24.20
CA GLU A 325 8.78 -26.96 -23.62
C GLU A 325 9.02 -26.71 -22.13
N PHE A 326 9.31 -25.46 -21.77
CA PHE A 326 9.48 -25.03 -20.39
C PHE A 326 8.28 -25.37 -19.53
N LEU A 327 7.05 -25.11 -20.00
CA LEU A 327 5.82 -25.40 -19.25
C LEU A 327 5.57 -26.89 -19.01
N LYS A 328 6.27 -27.79 -19.72
CA LYS A 328 6.19 -29.24 -19.49
C LYS A 328 7.15 -29.72 -18.39
N ILE A 329 8.11 -28.87 -17.98
CA ILE A 329 9.05 -29.20 -16.93
C ILE A 329 8.35 -29.15 -15.58
N ASP A 330 8.62 -30.14 -14.73
CA ASP A 330 8.11 -30.17 -13.36
C ASP A 330 8.49 -28.90 -12.60
N ASN A 331 7.52 -28.34 -11.87
CA ASN A 331 7.62 -27.06 -11.15
C ASN A 331 7.75 -25.79 -12.00
N ALA A 332 7.79 -25.86 -13.34
CA ALA A 332 7.84 -24.65 -14.18
C ALA A 332 6.63 -23.73 -13.98
N PHE A 333 5.42 -24.31 -13.99
CA PHE A 333 4.18 -23.57 -13.72
C PHE A 333 4.16 -22.98 -12.30
N ARG A 334 4.72 -23.72 -11.32
CA ARG A 334 4.83 -23.26 -9.93
C ARG A 334 5.73 -22.04 -9.82
N ALA A 335 6.91 -22.03 -10.48
CA ALA A 335 7.80 -20.87 -10.51
C ALA A 335 7.12 -19.61 -11.10
N PHE A 336 6.33 -19.77 -12.16
CA PHE A 336 5.53 -18.66 -12.71
C PHE A 336 4.50 -18.16 -11.69
N MET A 337 3.79 -19.09 -11.03
CA MET A 337 2.78 -18.73 -10.04
C MET A 337 3.38 -18.05 -8.82
N ASP A 338 4.55 -18.48 -8.36
CA ASP A 338 5.26 -17.84 -7.26
C ASP A 338 5.57 -16.39 -7.61
N LEU A 339 6.18 -16.14 -8.78
CA LEU A 339 6.50 -14.77 -9.21
C LEU A 339 5.22 -13.93 -9.40
N PHE A 340 4.16 -14.51 -9.97
CA PHE A 340 2.88 -13.84 -10.15
C PHE A 340 2.28 -13.40 -8.81
N ILE A 341 2.26 -14.29 -7.81
CA ILE A 341 1.66 -14.02 -6.51
C ILE A 341 2.53 -13.07 -5.69
N ILE A 342 3.86 -13.21 -5.73
CA ILE A 342 4.80 -12.21 -5.16
C ILE A 342 4.45 -10.82 -5.70
N SER A 343 4.20 -10.72 -7.01
CA SER A 343 3.89 -9.45 -7.67
C SER A 343 2.51 -8.90 -7.31
N ILE A 344 1.50 -9.75 -7.13
CA ILE A 344 0.19 -9.34 -6.59
C ILE A 344 0.36 -8.71 -5.22
N PHE A 345 1.10 -9.38 -4.32
CA PHE A 345 1.37 -8.82 -3.01
C PHE A 345 2.22 -7.55 -3.08
N GLY A 346 3.17 -7.46 -4.01
CA GLY A 346 3.92 -6.23 -4.29
C GLY A 346 3.02 -5.05 -4.64
N GLY A 347 2.02 -5.27 -5.50
CA GLY A 347 1.00 -4.26 -5.83
C GLY A 347 0.16 -3.87 -4.61
N MET A 348 -0.26 -4.84 -3.80
CA MET A 348 -1.00 -4.59 -2.56
C MET A 348 -0.17 -3.86 -1.49
N PHE A 349 1.15 -4.04 -1.53
CA PHE A 349 2.09 -3.44 -0.60
C PHE A 349 2.37 -1.97 -0.95
N ILE A 350 2.60 -1.62 -2.22
CA ILE A 350 3.06 -0.27 -2.61
C ILE A 350 1.95 0.79 -2.65
N ILE A 351 0.76 0.45 -3.13
CA ILE A 351 -0.33 1.42 -3.38
C ILE A 351 -0.80 2.17 -2.12
N PRO A 352 -1.14 1.50 -0.99
CA PRO A 352 -1.71 2.20 0.16
C PRO A 352 -0.68 3.14 0.81
N GLN A 353 0.61 2.90 0.64
CA GLN A 353 1.68 3.73 1.20
C GLN A 353 1.81 5.07 0.49
N PHE A 354 1.68 5.10 -0.85
CA PHE A 354 1.63 6.38 -1.58
C PHE A 354 0.39 7.20 -1.19
N ALA A 355 -0.77 6.54 -1.09
CA ALA A 355 -2.00 7.19 -0.63
C ALA A 355 -1.87 7.71 0.82
N PHE A 356 -1.11 7.00 1.66
CA PHE A 356 -0.83 7.42 3.03
C PHE A 356 0.09 8.64 3.09
N ILE A 357 1.18 8.67 2.32
CA ILE A 357 2.04 9.85 2.21
C ILE A 357 1.22 11.06 1.78
N GLN A 358 0.37 10.89 0.75
CA GLN A 358 -0.44 11.97 0.19
C GLN A 358 -1.48 12.56 1.15
N THR A 359 -2.04 11.74 2.05
CA THR A 359 -3.07 12.18 3.01
C THR A 359 -2.49 12.61 4.36
N ARG A 360 -1.24 12.28 4.67
CA ARG A 360 -0.58 12.58 5.96
C ARG A 360 0.56 13.60 5.88
N ALA A 361 1.07 13.87 4.69
CA ALA A 361 1.99 14.97 4.45
C ALA A 361 1.27 16.32 4.64
N GLY A 362 2.03 17.35 5.02
CA GLY A 362 1.51 18.72 5.03
C GLY A 362 1.07 19.15 3.63
N GLU A 363 0.01 19.95 3.53
CA GLU A 363 -0.64 20.34 2.27
C GLU A 363 0.33 20.93 1.23
N HIS A 364 1.35 21.66 1.68
CA HIS A 364 2.37 22.29 0.84
C HIS A 364 3.72 21.54 0.84
N GLU A 365 3.75 20.30 1.33
CA GLU A 365 4.97 19.50 1.45
C GLU A 365 4.89 18.18 0.69
N VAL A 366 3.70 17.83 0.16
CA VAL A 366 3.43 16.53 -0.49
C VAL A 366 4.46 16.24 -1.59
N SER A 367 4.70 17.19 -2.50
CA SER A 367 5.63 16.96 -3.63
C SER A 367 7.07 16.83 -3.17
N ARG A 368 7.51 17.65 -2.20
CA ARG A 368 8.86 17.53 -1.59
C ARG A 368 9.05 16.22 -0.83
N ILE A 369 8.03 15.72 -0.15
CA ILE A 369 8.09 14.41 0.52
C ILE A 369 8.16 13.28 -0.51
N ILE A 370 7.40 13.35 -1.61
CA ILE A 370 7.51 12.37 -2.72
C ILE A 370 8.89 12.44 -3.39
N ALA A 371 9.45 13.63 -3.58
CA ALA A 371 10.81 13.80 -4.06
C ALA A 371 11.83 13.14 -3.12
N GLY A 372 11.69 13.33 -1.80
CA GLY A 372 12.53 12.65 -0.82
C GLY A 372 12.36 11.13 -0.85
N ASN A 373 11.13 10.64 -1.05
CA ASN A 373 10.85 9.23 -1.27
C ASN A 373 11.62 8.68 -2.48
N ASN A 374 11.69 9.40 -3.60
CA ASN A 374 12.48 8.95 -4.76
C ASN A 374 13.97 8.80 -4.46
N ILE A 375 14.53 9.67 -3.62
CA ILE A 375 15.92 9.60 -3.18
C ILE A 375 16.15 8.35 -2.31
N TRP A 376 15.26 8.11 -1.34
CA TRP A 376 15.31 6.88 -0.52
C TRP A 376 15.17 5.61 -1.35
N ASN A 377 14.25 5.59 -2.32
CA ASN A 377 14.09 4.46 -3.25
C ASN A 377 15.38 4.20 -4.02
N THR A 378 16.04 5.26 -4.51
CA THR A 378 17.31 5.15 -5.24
C THR A 378 18.40 4.53 -4.37
N ILE A 379 18.54 5.00 -3.13
CA ILE A 379 19.50 4.44 -2.17
C ILE A 379 19.23 2.94 -1.96
N PHE A 380 17.97 2.56 -1.75
CA PHE A 380 17.58 1.17 -1.52
C PHE A 380 17.84 0.27 -2.75
N MET A 381 17.58 0.75 -3.97
CA MET A 381 17.92 0.01 -5.19
C MET A 381 19.43 -0.21 -5.34
N VAL A 382 20.25 0.80 -5.00
CA VAL A 382 21.72 0.67 -5.01
C VAL A 382 22.19 -0.34 -3.97
N VAL A 383 21.62 -0.30 -2.75
CA VAL A 383 21.94 -1.29 -1.70
C VAL A 383 21.57 -2.70 -2.15
N ALA A 384 20.43 -2.90 -2.82
CA ALA A 384 20.05 -4.20 -3.38
C ALA A 384 21.09 -4.72 -4.40
N ALA A 385 21.52 -3.87 -5.34
CA ALA A 385 22.53 -4.21 -6.34
C ALA A 385 23.88 -4.58 -5.70
N VAL A 386 24.33 -3.80 -4.70
CA VAL A 386 25.58 -4.07 -3.97
C VAL A 386 25.49 -5.40 -3.20
N LEU A 387 24.38 -5.67 -2.52
CA LEU A 387 24.19 -6.94 -1.81
C LEU A 387 24.22 -8.14 -2.76
N ILE A 388 23.58 -8.04 -3.92
CA ILE A 388 23.63 -9.10 -4.95
C ILE A 388 25.06 -9.31 -5.44
N MET A 389 25.78 -8.22 -5.73
CA MET A 389 27.17 -8.29 -6.17
C MET A 389 28.07 -9.00 -5.13
N VAL A 390 27.92 -8.65 -3.85
CA VAL A 390 28.67 -9.29 -2.75
C VAL A 390 28.31 -10.77 -2.62
N MET A 391 27.01 -11.12 -2.66
CA MET A 391 26.57 -12.52 -2.55
C MET A 391 27.04 -13.38 -3.73
N ASN A 392 26.99 -12.84 -4.96
CA ASN A 392 27.52 -13.50 -6.15
C ASN A 392 29.04 -13.67 -6.04
N GLY A 393 29.78 -12.65 -5.58
CA GLY A 393 31.22 -12.73 -5.33
C GLY A 393 31.60 -13.76 -4.26
N ALA A 394 30.71 -14.03 -3.32
CA ALA A 394 30.85 -15.09 -2.31
C ALA A 394 30.41 -16.48 -2.81
N GLY A 395 30.02 -16.63 -4.08
CA GLY A 395 29.59 -17.90 -4.67
C GLY A 395 28.23 -18.40 -4.18
N ILE A 396 27.38 -17.52 -3.62
CA ILE A 396 26.03 -17.88 -3.20
C ILE A 396 25.16 -18.08 -4.45
N SER A 397 24.50 -19.24 -4.55
CA SER A 397 23.64 -19.54 -5.70
C SER A 397 22.39 -18.66 -5.75
N ILE A 398 21.87 -18.42 -6.96
CA ILE A 398 20.69 -17.57 -7.19
C ILE A 398 19.48 -17.98 -6.33
N PRO A 399 19.12 -19.28 -6.21
CA PRO A 399 18.02 -19.66 -5.32
C PRO A 399 18.27 -19.24 -3.87
N LYS A 400 19.50 -19.45 -3.34
CA LYS A 400 19.84 -19.05 -1.97
C LYS A 400 19.74 -17.54 -1.78
N ILE A 401 20.09 -16.74 -2.79
CA ILE A 401 19.91 -15.28 -2.77
C ILE A 401 18.42 -14.94 -2.60
N LEU A 402 17.52 -15.59 -3.34
CA LEU A 402 16.07 -15.39 -3.17
C LEU A 402 15.60 -15.77 -1.76
N GLY A 403 16.09 -16.88 -1.21
CA GLY A 403 15.79 -17.30 0.16
C GLY A 403 16.26 -16.30 1.22
N ILE A 404 17.47 -15.74 1.06
CA ILE A 404 18.00 -14.68 1.93
C ILE A 404 17.09 -13.45 1.86
N PHE A 405 16.72 -12.99 0.66
CA PHE A 405 15.81 -11.85 0.52
C PHE A 405 14.43 -12.12 1.13
N ALA A 406 13.92 -13.35 1.05
CA ALA A 406 12.66 -13.72 1.68
C ALA A 406 12.70 -13.56 3.21
N LEU A 407 13.81 -13.95 3.85
CA LEU A 407 14.03 -13.82 5.29
C LEU A 407 14.22 -12.35 5.71
N ILE A 408 14.99 -11.58 4.95
CA ILE A 408 15.15 -10.14 5.23
C ILE A 408 13.80 -9.42 5.06
N ASN A 409 13.02 -9.77 4.04
CA ASN A 409 11.67 -9.24 3.83
C ASN A 409 10.72 -9.58 4.98
N LEU A 410 10.84 -10.78 5.56
CA LEU A 410 10.07 -11.16 6.74
C LEU A 410 10.43 -10.29 7.95
N GLY A 411 11.72 -10.07 8.19
CA GLY A 411 12.20 -9.17 9.23
C GLY A 411 11.70 -7.74 9.05
N PHE A 412 11.72 -7.24 7.80
CA PHE A 412 11.20 -5.91 7.48
C PHE A 412 9.67 -5.82 7.63
N SER A 413 8.93 -6.89 7.32
CA SER A 413 7.48 -6.96 7.57
C SER A 413 7.16 -6.82 9.05
N PHE A 414 7.87 -7.54 9.92
CA PHE A 414 7.71 -7.39 11.38
C PHE A 414 8.09 -5.99 11.85
N PHE A 415 9.17 -5.41 11.30
CA PHE A 415 9.53 -4.02 11.59
C PHE A 415 8.38 -3.05 11.26
N LEU A 416 7.78 -3.14 10.06
CA LEU A 416 6.66 -2.29 9.68
C LEU A 416 5.43 -2.51 10.57
N TYR A 417 5.11 -3.78 10.89
CA TYR A 417 4.02 -4.10 11.79
C TYR A 417 4.22 -3.41 13.15
N PHE A 418 5.32 -3.71 13.85
CA PHE A 418 5.53 -3.24 15.22
C PHE A 418 5.84 -1.75 15.35
N LYS A 419 6.41 -1.11 14.33
CA LYS A 419 6.83 0.30 14.40
C LYS A 419 5.85 1.26 13.75
N ALA A 420 5.07 0.82 12.77
CA ALA A 420 4.28 1.72 11.93
C ALA A 420 2.79 1.38 11.91
N TYR A 421 2.42 0.09 11.78
CA TYR A 421 1.08 -0.28 11.33
C TYR A 421 0.35 -1.30 12.22
N THR A 422 0.73 -1.46 13.49
CA THR A 422 0.11 -2.46 14.40
C THR A 422 -1.42 -2.38 14.38
N GLU A 423 -1.97 -1.19 14.67
CA GLU A 423 -3.41 -1.02 14.84
C GLU A 423 -4.16 -1.13 13.52
N GLU A 424 -3.61 -0.53 12.47
CA GLU A 424 -4.15 -0.60 11.12
C GLU A 424 -4.18 -2.05 10.64
N THR A 425 -3.13 -2.83 10.92
CA THR A 425 -3.03 -4.25 10.55
C THR A 425 -4.07 -5.07 11.30
N LEU A 426 -4.19 -4.91 12.62
CA LEU A 426 -5.18 -5.62 13.42
C LEU A 426 -6.61 -5.28 12.96
N ARG A 427 -6.89 -4.00 12.70
CA ARG A 427 -8.17 -3.55 12.14
C ARG A 427 -8.44 -4.15 10.77
N PHE A 428 -7.44 -4.18 9.89
CA PHE A 428 -7.58 -4.75 8.55
C PHE A 428 -7.84 -6.26 8.61
N ILE A 429 -7.13 -7.00 9.46
CA ILE A 429 -7.41 -8.41 9.74
C ILE A 429 -8.86 -8.56 10.23
N GLY A 430 -9.27 -7.78 11.23
CA GLY A 430 -10.64 -7.80 11.74
C GLY A 430 -11.68 -7.52 10.66
N GLN A 431 -11.43 -6.56 9.78
CA GLN A 431 -12.28 -6.26 8.64
C GLN A 431 -12.37 -7.44 7.68
N VAL A 432 -11.24 -8.02 7.26
CA VAL A 432 -11.21 -9.17 6.35
C VAL A 432 -11.94 -10.36 6.94
N LEU A 433 -11.68 -10.69 8.22
CA LEU A 433 -12.38 -11.78 8.92
C LEU A 433 -13.87 -11.48 9.01
N SER A 434 -14.26 -10.25 9.29
CA SER A 434 -15.68 -9.87 9.41
C SER A 434 -16.41 -10.05 8.08
N TYR A 435 -15.82 -9.63 6.96
CA TYR A 435 -16.39 -9.89 5.64
C TYR A 435 -16.28 -11.35 5.22
N LEU A 436 -15.30 -12.13 5.69
CA LEU A 436 -15.22 -13.54 5.33
C LEU A 436 -16.32 -14.36 6.01
N PHE A 437 -16.57 -14.10 7.30
CA PHE A 437 -17.46 -14.91 8.12
C PHE A 437 -18.90 -14.37 8.22
N TYR A 438 -19.12 -13.07 7.97
CA TYR A 438 -20.43 -12.43 8.11
C TYR A 438 -20.88 -11.71 6.84
N ASP A 439 -22.19 -11.61 6.67
CA ASP A 439 -22.85 -10.75 5.68
C ASP A 439 -23.28 -9.47 6.41
N LEU A 440 -22.44 -8.43 6.32
CA LEU A 440 -22.57 -7.21 7.10
C LEU A 440 -23.43 -6.17 6.39
N GLU A 441 -24.49 -5.72 7.06
CA GLU A 441 -25.27 -4.54 6.69
C GLU A 441 -24.93 -3.42 7.67
N ILE A 442 -24.40 -2.30 7.18
CA ILE A 442 -23.92 -1.20 8.02
C ILE A 442 -24.68 0.08 7.70
N GLU A 443 -25.34 0.66 8.71
CA GLU A 443 -26.06 1.92 8.60
C GLU A 443 -25.46 2.98 9.52
N GLY A 444 -25.48 4.26 9.09
CA GLY A 444 -25.08 5.38 9.94
C GLY A 444 -23.57 5.56 10.17
N LYS A 445 -22.70 4.94 9.35
CA LYS A 445 -21.23 5.03 9.51
C LYS A 445 -20.67 6.45 9.64
N HIS A 446 -21.32 7.43 9.00
CA HIS A 446 -20.94 8.84 9.04
C HIS A 446 -21.17 9.52 10.40
N HIS A 447 -21.94 8.91 11.30
CA HIS A 447 -22.15 9.41 12.66
C HIS A 447 -20.92 9.25 13.57
N ILE A 448 -19.98 8.35 13.23
CA ILE A 448 -18.72 8.26 13.98
C ILE A 448 -17.80 9.39 13.51
N PRO A 449 -17.39 10.32 14.41
CA PRO A 449 -16.54 11.43 14.02
C PRO A 449 -15.16 10.94 13.54
N LYS A 450 -14.61 11.60 12.52
CA LYS A 450 -13.26 11.30 12.01
C LYS A 450 -12.18 11.72 13.04
N ASP A 451 -12.38 12.84 13.72
CA ASP A 451 -11.44 13.45 14.66
C ASP A 451 -12.11 13.79 16.00
N GLY A 452 -11.32 14.00 17.05
CA GLY A 452 -11.81 14.31 18.40
C GLY A 452 -12.23 13.08 19.22
N GLY A 453 -12.40 13.28 20.52
CA GLY A 453 -12.77 12.23 21.48
C GLY A 453 -14.23 11.82 21.32
N ALA A 454 -14.51 10.52 21.41
CA ALA A 454 -15.87 10.00 21.25
C ALA A 454 -16.04 8.65 21.95
N ILE A 455 -17.26 8.34 22.40
CA ILE A 455 -17.59 7.05 23.02
C ILE A 455 -18.61 6.32 22.14
N ILE A 456 -18.27 5.13 21.65
CA ILE A 456 -19.20 4.21 21.00
C ILE A 456 -19.76 3.29 22.09
N ALA A 457 -21.05 3.43 22.39
CA ALA A 457 -21.77 2.57 23.31
C ALA A 457 -22.54 1.52 22.52
N CYS A 458 -22.28 0.24 22.79
CA CYS A 458 -22.86 -0.88 22.04
C CYS A 458 -23.43 -1.96 22.95
N ASN A 459 -24.45 -2.69 22.48
CA ASN A 459 -24.92 -3.91 23.13
C ASN A 459 -23.89 -5.05 23.02
N HIS A 460 -23.94 -6.02 23.93
CA HIS A 460 -22.96 -7.10 24.05
C HIS A 460 -23.56 -8.51 23.94
N VAL A 461 -23.59 -9.03 22.70
CA VAL A 461 -24.24 -10.28 22.31
C VAL A 461 -23.24 -11.43 22.10
N SER A 462 -22.00 -11.13 21.69
CA SER A 462 -21.01 -12.14 21.29
C SER A 462 -19.56 -11.74 21.59
N TYR A 463 -18.68 -12.74 21.73
CA TYR A 463 -17.24 -12.52 21.91
C TYR A 463 -16.56 -11.79 20.73
N VAL A 464 -17.23 -11.67 19.58
CA VAL A 464 -16.70 -10.99 18.39
C VAL A 464 -17.23 -9.56 18.21
N ASP A 465 -18.09 -9.06 19.12
CA ASP A 465 -18.71 -7.74 18.97
C ASP A 465 -17.67 -6.64 18.80
N TRP A 466 -16.64 -6.64 19.65
CA TRP A 466 -15.54 -5.66 19.61
C TRP A 466 -14.78 -5.69 18.28
N LEU A 467 -14.64 -6.87 17.65
CA LEU A 467 -13.99 -7.03 16.35
C LEU A 467 -14.83 -6.39 15.24
N LEU A 468 -16.16 -6.55 15.28
CA LEU A 468 -17.07 -5.93 14.33
C LEU A 468 -17.09 -4.41 14.46
N VAL A 469 -17.15 -3.90 15.71
CA VAL A 469 -17.07 -2.45 15.95
C VAL A 469 -15.75 -1.88 15.42
N MET A 470 -14.63 -2.57 15.67
CA MET A 470 -13.32 -2.18 15.14
C MET A 470 -13.28 -2.19 13.60
N ALA A 471 -13.88 -3.21 12.96
CA ALA A 471 -13.91 -3.33 11.50
C ALA A 471 -14.72 -2.20 10.83
N VAL A 472 -15.83 -1.79 11.47
CA VAL A 472 -16.75 -0.77 10.93
C VAL A 472 -16.26 0.65 11.19
N ALA A 473 -15.63 0.89 12.34
CA ALA A 473 -15.19 2.22 12.73
C ALA A 473 -14.20 2.83 11.70
N PRO A 474 -14.34 4.13 11.36
CA PRO A 474 -13.43 4.79 10.41
C PRO A 474 -12.01 4.98 10.97
N ARG A 475 -11.85 4.86 12.29
CA ARG A 475 -10.62 5.10 13.07
C ARG A 475 -10.48 4.06 14.19
N PRO A 476 -9.28 3.89 14.77
CA PRO A 476 -9.08 2.94 15.87
C PRO A 476 -9.99 3.22 17.08
N VAL A 477 -10.50 2.15 17.69
CA VAL A 477 -11.36 2.17 18.87
C VAL A 477 -10.65 1.46 20.02
N ARG A 478 -10.55 2.11 21.17
CA ARG A 478 -9.98 1.55 22.41
C ARG A 478 -11.08 0.87 23.18
N PHE A 479 -10.98 -0.43 23.40
CA PHE A 479 -11.97 -1.16 24.21
C PHE A 479 -11.50 -1.37 25.63
N VAL A 480 -12.46 -1.38 26.53
CA VAL A 480 -12.26 -1.78 27.91
C VAL A 480 -12.45 -3.30 28.02
N ILE A 481 -11.53 -3.98 28.71
CA ILE A 481 -11.57 -5.43 28.93
C ILE A 481 -11.33 -5.74 30.41
N ASP A 482 -11.97 -6.77 30.94
CA ASP A 482 -11.70 -7.20 32.31
C ASP A 482 -10.24 -7.64 32.48
N HIS A 483 -9.61 -7.13 33.54
CA HIS A 483 -8.22 -7.39 33.90
C HIS A 483 -7.87 -8.88 34.03
N ILE A 484 -8.83 -9.75 34.39
CA ILE A 484 -8.62 -11.20 34.48
C ILE A 484 -8.34 -11.78 33.09
N TYR A 485 -9.11 -11.37 32.07
CA TYR A 485 -8.85 -11.81 30.70
C TYR A 485 -7.58 -11.18 30.15
N TYR A 486 -7.33 -9.91 30.48
CA TYR A 486 -6.14 -9.19 30.05
C TYR A 486 -4.84 -9.87 30.51
N ASN A 487 -4.81 -10.30 31.78
CA ASN A 487 -3.64 -10.89 32.42
C ASN A 487 -3.50 -12.41 32.18
N LYS A 488 -4.29 -13.01 31.29
CA LYS A 488 -4.09 -14.42 30.92
C LYS A 488 -2.72 -14.62 30.27
N PRO A 489 -2.00 -15.72 30.58
CA PRO A 489 -0.68 -16.01 30.02
C PRO A 489 -0.69 -15.93 28.48
N GLY A 490 0.22 -15.13 27.92
CA GLY A 490 0.37 -14.93 26.46
C GLY A 490 -0.60 -13.94 25.81
N MET A 491 -1.64 -13.48 26.52
CA MET A 491 -2.65 -12.57 25.94
C MET A 491 -2.32 -11.09 26.12
N SER A 492 -1.65 -10.72 27.21
CA SER A 492 -1.30 -9.33 27.52
C SER A 492 -0.56 -8.65 26.37
N PHE A 493 0.40 -9.35 25.74
CA PHE A 493 1.11 -8.85 24.57
C PHE A 493 0.17 -8.43 23.43
N TRP A 494 -0.79 -9.26 23.06
CA TRP A 494 -1.73 -8.96 21.97
C TRP A 494 -2.72 -7.86 22.35
N TYR A 495 -3.15 -7.82 23.60
CA TYR A 495 -4.03 -6.77 24.11
C TYR A 495 -3.33 -5.41 24.24
N ASP A 496 -2.02 -5.40 24.56
CA ASP A 496 -1.18 -4.20 24.52
C ASP A 496 -1.07 -3.67 23.09
N GLN A 497 -0.84 -4.55 22.11
CA GLN A 497 -0.81 -4.18 20.68
C GLN A 497 -2.16 -3.59 20.22
N ALA A 498 -3.28 -4.16 20.67
CA ALA A 498 -4.62 -3.63 20.40
C ALA A 498 -4.98 -2.39 21.25
N ARG A 499 -4.10 -1.98 22.18
CA ARG A 499 -4.31 -0.89 23.14
C ARG A 499 -5.60 -1.02 23.93
N LEU A 500 -5.90 -2.22 24.41
CA LEU A 500 -7.04 -2.47 25.29
C LEU A 500 -6.78 -1.88 26.68
N ILE A 501 -7.85 -1.45 27.35
CA ILE A 501 -7.79 -0.84 28.67
C ILE A 501 -8.26 -1.89 29.68
N PRO A 502 -7.37 -2.46 30.51
CA PRO A 502 -7.78 -3.38 31.56
C PRO A 502 -8.58 -2.63 32.62
N ILE A 503 -9.72 -3.18 33.02
CA ILE A 503 -10.58 -2.66 34.10
C ILE A 503 -10.85 -3.76 35.12
N ALA A 504 -10.96 -3.38 36.38
CA ALA A 504 -11.37 -4.27 37.47
C ALA A 504 -12.55 -3.64 38.21
N THR A 505 -13.34 -4.43 38.92
CA THR A 505 -14.33 -3.87 39.84
C THR A 505 -13.62 -3.25 41.05
N ARG A 506 -14.30 -2.31 41.74
CA ARG A 506 -13.72 -1.67 42.94
C ARG A 506 -13.38 -2.68 44.04
N LYS A 507 -14.12 -3.80 44.11
CA LYS A 507 -13.88 -4.89 45.06
C LYS A 507 -12.62 -5.70 44.72
N GLU A 508 -12.29 -5.86 43.45
CA GLU A 508 -11.13 -6.63 43.00
C GLU A 508 -9.84 -5.80 43.07
N SER A 509 -9.87 -4.57 42.53
CA SER A 509 -8.70 -3.69 42.56
C SER A 509 -9.12 -2.23 42.29
N GLU A 510 -9.18 -1.44 43.35
CA GLU A 510 -9.44 0.01 43.26
C GLU A 510 -8.35 0.73 42.44
N GLN A 511 -7.10 0.30 42.56
CA GLN A 511 -5.99 0.85 41.79
C GLN A 511 -6.17 0.62 40.28
N THR A 512 -6.52 -0.60 39.86
CA THR A 512 -6.72 -0.93 38.44
C THR A 512 -7.91 -0.17 37.86
N LEU A 513 -8.99 -0.03 38.64
CA LEU A 513 -10.16 0.76 38.25
C LEU A 513 -9.78 2.24 38.02
N ASN A 514 -9.04 2.86 38.94
CA ASN A 514 -8.63 4.26 38.82
C ASN A 514 -7.70 4.47 37.61
N LEU A 515 -6.72 3.59 37.42
CA LEU A 515 -5.84 3.60 36.25
C LEU A 515 -6.62 3.47 34.93
N ALA A 516 -7.67 2.64 34.89
CA ALA A 516 -8.52 2.50 33.73
C ALA A 516 -9.24 3.82 33.40
N PHE A 517 -9.85 4.48 34.40
CA PHE A 517 -10.51 5.77 34.21
C PHE A 517 -9.55 6.89 33.79
N ASP A 518 -8.31 6.89 34.29
CA ASP A 518 -7.29 7.87 33.87
C ASP A 518 -6.83 7.62 32.44
N ARG A 519 -6.60 6.36 32.04
CA ARG A 519 -6.30 6.00 30.65
C ARG A 519 -7.44 6.35 29.71
N ILE A 520 -8.69 6.09 30.12
CA ILE A 520 -9.87 6.47 29.34
C ILE A 520 -9.92 7.98 29.13
N ALA A 521 -9.77 8.77 30.19
CA ALA A 521 -9.78 10.23 30.09
C ALA A 521 -8.67 10.75 29.16
N SER A 522 -7.44 10.29 29.35
CA SER A 522 -6.30 10.66 28.51
C SER A 522 -6.49 10.26 27.03
N ASN A 523 -7.06 9.09 26.77
CA ASN A 523 -7.38 8.67 25.40
C ASN A 523 -8.47 9.54 24.77
N LEU A 524 -9.53 9.88 25.50
CA LEU A 524 -10.59 10.75 25.00
C LEU A 524 -10.08 12.18 24.76
N GLU A 525 -9.26 12.73 25.65
CA GLU A 525 -8.62 14.06 25.53
C GLU A 525 -7.64 14.13 24.37
N SER A 526 -6.87 13.07 24.12
CA SER A 526 -6.01 12.94 22.94
C SER A 526 -6.79 12.69 21.64
N GLY A 527 -8.12 12.77 21.70
CA GLY A 527 -8.99 12.65 20.56
C GLY A 527 -9.07 11.22 20.03
N GLN A 528 -9.01 10.20 20.88
CA GLN A 528 -9.26 8.79 20.53
C GLN A 528 -10.71 8.38 20.79
N CYS A 529 -11.14 7.28 20.15
CA CYS A 529 -12.48 6.75 20.29
C CYS A 529 -12.47 5.61 21.32
N LEU A 530 -13.36 5.66 22.30
CA LEU A 530 -13.58 4.58 23.26
C LEU A 530 -14.74 3.71 22.78
N GLY A 531 -14.58 2.40 22.82
CA GLY A 531 -15.65 1.43 22.65
C GLY A 531 -16.01 0.84 24.00
N ILE A 532 -17.28 0.93 24.38
CA ILE A 532 -17.77 0.38 25.64
C ILE A 532 -19.04 -0.45 25.41
N PHE A 533 -19.13 -1.54 26.16
CA PHE A 533 -20.30 -2.38 26.27
C PHE A 533 -20.97 -2.11 27.63
N PRO A 534 -21.97 -1.20 27.71
CA PRO A 534 -22.47 -0.71 29.00
C PRO A 534 -23.16 -1.79 29.86
N GLU A 535 -23.52 -2.94 29.27
CA GLU A 535 -24.09 -4.11 29.96
C GLU A 535 -23.09 -4.77 30.95
N GLY A 536 -21.78 -4.57 30.74
CA GLY A 536 -20.70 -5.13 31.56
C GLY A 536 -20.43 -6.63 31.37
N TYR A 537 -21.41 -7.40 30.92
CA TYR A 537 -21.29 -8.84 30.65
C TYR A 537 -22.00 -9.21 29.36
N LEU A 538 -21.53 -10.26 28.69
CA LEU A 538 -22.21 -10.89 27.56
C LEU A 538 -23.61 -11.37 27.96
N THR A 539 -24.59 -11.13 27.08
CA THR A 539 -25.95 -11.63 27.29
C THR A 539 -25.98 -13.18 27.30
N LYS A 540 -26.77 -13.73 28.23
CA LYS A 540 -26.98 -15.18 28.38
C LYS A 540 -28.27 -15.68 27.73
N ASN A 541 -29.21 -14.78 27.42
CA ASN A 541 -30.54 -15.09 26.90
C ASN A 541 -30.85 -14.38 25.58
N GLY A 542 -29.92 -13.58 25.03
CA GLY A 542 -30.08 -12.84 23.79
C GLY A 542 -30.73 -11.47 23.98
N LYS A 543 -31.20 -11.17 25.19
CA LYS A 543 -31.82 -9.89 25.53
C LYS A 543 -30.76 -8.94 26.06
N MET A 544 -30.91 -7.65 25.74
CA MET A 544 -30.06 -6.58 26.25
C MET A 544 -30.30 -6.39 27.75
N ARG A 545 -29.23 -6.22 28.53
CA ARG A 545 -29.30 -5.89 29.96
C ARG A 545 -29.32 -4.37 30.19
N SER A 546 -29.74 -3.97 31.38
CA SER A 546 -29.66 -2.57 31.81
C SER A 546 -28.23 -2.05 31.84
N PHE A 547 -28.06 -0.80 31.47
CA PHE A 547 -26.74 -0.18 31.36
C PHE A 547 -26.17 0.24 32.71
N GLN A 548 -24.89 -0.05 32.91
CA GLN A 548 -24.16 0.32 34.12
C GLN A 548 -23.83 1.82 34.12
N PRO A 549 -23.82 2.48 35.30
CA PRO A 549 -23.57 3.93 35.42
C PRO A 549 -22.12 4.35 35.10
N GLY A 550 -21.25 3.40 34.75
CA GLY A 550 -19.84 3.66 34.41
C GLY A 550 -19.68 4.65 33.27
N ILE A 551 -20.50 4.55 32.22
CA ILE A 551 -20.46 5.47 31.08
C ILE A 551 -20.77 6.92 31.49
N SER A 552 -21.78 7.16 32.33
CA SER A 552 -22.08 8.51 32.84
C SER A 552 -20.92 9.09 33.66
N LYS A 553 -20.16 8.26 34.38
CA LYS A 553 -18.96 8.73 35.10
C LYS A 553 -17.86 9.14 34.13
N ILE A 554 -17.67 8.39 33.04
CA ILE A 554 -16.70 8.74 32.00
C ILE A 554 -17.06 10.07 31.37
N VAL A 555 -18.32 10.25 30.93
CA VAL A 555 -18.76 11.49 30.27
C VAL A 555 -18.70 12.71 31.18
N LYS A 556 -19.00 12.54 32.49
CA LYS A 556 -18.82 13.63 33.47
C LYS A 556 -17.37 14.07 33.62
N LYS A 557 -16.40 13.13 33.53
CA LYS A 557 -14.97 13.43 33.63
C LYS A 557 -14.41 13.97 32.32
N SER A 558 -14.86 13.42 31.20
CA SER A 558 -14.42 13.77 29.84
C SER A 558 -15.64 14.02 28.96
N PRO A 559 -16.12 15.27 28.86
CA PRO A 559 -17.32 15.63 28.09
C PRO A 559 -17.09 15.41 26.58
N VAL A 560 -17.48 14.25 26.09
CA VAL A 560 -17.37 13.85 24.67
C VAL A 560 -18.69 13.29 24.17
N PRO A 561 -18.97 13.37 22.85
CA PRO A 561 -20.18 12.79 22.28
C PRO A 561 -20.23 11.26 22.48
N VAL A 562 -21.44 10.75 22.76
CA VAL A 562 -21.75 9.32 22.86
C VAL A 562 -22.52 8.87 21.62
N ILE A 563 -21.98 7.92 20.88
CA ILE A 563 -22.58 7.33 19.68
C ILE A 563 -23.25 6.01 20.07
N PRO A 564 -24.59 5.93 20.03
CA PRO A 564 -25.29 4.67 20.21
C PRO A 564 -25.06 3.76 19.00
N MET A 565 -24.72 2.50 19.25
CA MET A 565 -24.52 1.48 18.22
C MET A 565 -25.25 0.19 18.62
N ALA A 566 -25.95 -0.40 17.66
CA ALA A 566 -26.63 -1.68 17.84
C ALA A 566 -26.04 -2.72 16.89
N ILE A 567 -25.72 -3.90 17.44
CA ILE A 567 -25.32 -5.09 16.68
C ILE A 567 -26.43 -6.13 16.81
N ASP A 568 -26.96 -6.54 15.66
CA ASP A 568 -28.04 -7.51 15.57
C ASP A 568 -27.65 -8.70 14.66
N GLY A 569 -28.27 -9.86 14.89
CA GLY A 569 -28.06 -11.08 14.11
C GLY A 569 -26.92 -11.98 14.62
N LEU A 570 -26.19 -11.61 15.68
CA LEU A 570 -25.13 -12.44 16.27
C LEU A 570 -25.62 -13.50 17.27
N TRP A 571 -26.80 -13.31 17.86
CA TRP A 571 -27.39 -14.29 18.77
C TRP A 571 -27.69 -15.59 18.02
N GLY A 572 -27.23 -16.74 18.52
CA GLY A 572 -27.30 -18.03 17.82
C GLY A 572 -26.05 -18.38 17.02
N SER A 573 -25.03 -17.51 17.00
CA SER A 573 -23.73 -17.80 16.40
C SER A 573 -22.85 -18.66 17.31
N PHE A 574 -21.82 -19.28 16.71
CA PHE A 574 -20.80 -20.06 17.44
C PHE A 574 -20.11 -19.27 18.57
N PHE A 575 -20.06 -17.94 18.46
CA PHE A 575 -19.43 -17.05 19.43
C PHE A 575 -20.41 -16.43 20.43
N SER A 576 -21.70 -16.80 20.39
CA SER A 576 -22.72 -16.34 21.35
C SER A 576 -22.98 -17.42 22.40
N HIS A 577 -23.58 -17.06 23.54
CA HIS A 577 -23.95 -18.03 24.58
C HIS A 577 -25.17 -18.90 24.21
N SER A 578 -25.73 -18.73 23.01
CA SER A 578 -26.83 -19.53 22.47
C SER A 578 -26.46 -21.00 22.21
N ASN A 579 -27.45 -21.89 22.13
CA ASN A 579 -27.31 -23.33 21.86
C ASN A 579 -26.45 -24.08 22.91
N LYS A 580 -25.35 -24.72 22.48
CA LYS A 580 -24.45 -25.54 23.32
C LYS A 580 -23.48 -24.71 24.18
N GLY A 581 -23.56 -23.37 24.09
CA GLY A 581 -22.66 -22.40 24.71
C GLY A 581 -21.64 -21.84 23.72
N ALA A 582 -21.03 -20.69 24.06
CA ALA A 582 -20.05 -20.05 23.19
C ALA A 582 -18.81 -20.93 22.99
N LEU A 583 -18.30 -20.91 21.76
CA LEU A 583 -17.16 -21.70 21.28
C LEU A 583 -17.39 -23.22 21.38
N LYS A 584 -18.64 -23.68 21.49
CA LYS A 584 -18.99 -25.11 21.57
C LYS A 584 -19.83 -25.52 20.36
N GLY A 585 -19.37 -26.55 19.64
CA GLY A 585 -20.04 -27.12 18.45
C GLY A 585 -19.20 -27.00 17.17
N ILE A 586 -19.82 -27.31 16.02
CA ILE A 586 -19.18 -27.16 14.71
C ILE A 586 -19.59 -25.78 14.16
N PRO A 587 -18.63 -24.90 13.79
CA PRO A 587 -18.94 -23.62 13.20
C PRO A 587 -19.67 -23.83 11.86
N THR A 588 -20.74 -23.08 11.64
CA THR A 588 -21.44 -23.08 10.35
C THR A 588 -20.72 -22.14 9.39
N PHE A 589 -20.35 -22.63 8.20
CA PHE A 589 -19.69 -21.83 7.17
C PHE A 589 -20.64 -20.92 6.37
N LYS A 590 -21.94 -20.94 6.68
CA LYS A 590 -22.92 -20.05 6.05
C LYS A 590 -22.75 -18.65 6.67
N ARG A 591 -22.42 -17.66 5.83
CA ARG A 591 -22.30 -16.25 6.24
C ARG A 591 -23.61 -15.79 6.87
N ARG A 592 -23.54 -15.47 8.16
CA ARG A 592 -24.71 -15.01 8.93
C ARG A 592 -24.92 -13.52 8.64
N LYS A 593 -26.17 -13.11 8.44
CA LYS A 593 -26.53 -11.70 8.33
C LYS A 593 -26.36 -11.02 9.67
N VAL A 594 -25.59 -9.95 9.69
CA VAL A 594 -25.36 -9.14 10.88
C VAL A 594 -25.60 -7.68 10.49
N LYS A 595 -26.55 -7.05 11.19
CA LYS A 595 -26.88 -5.63 10.98
C LYS A 595 -26.23 -4.80 12.06
N ILE A 596 -25.50 -3.77 11.65
CA ILE A 596 -24.84 -2.80 12.53
C ILE A 596 -25.44 -1.43 12.25
N THR A 597 -26.19 -0.92 13.21
CA THR A 597 -26.87 0.38 13.10
C THR A 597 -26.20 1.37 14.02
N ILE A 598 -25.70 2.47 13.46
CA ILE A 598 -25.01 3.53 14.18
C ILE A 598 -25.93 4.75 14.25
N GLY A 599 -26.40 5.09 15.45
CA GLY A 599 -27.28 6.23 15.66
C GLY A 599 -26.54 7.56 15.69
N ALA A 600 -27.31 8.65 15.70
CA ALA A 600 -26.75 10.00 15.75
C ALA A 600 -26.01 10.27 17.08
N PRO A 601 -24.93 11.07 17.08
CA PRO A 601 -24.18 11.40 18.29
C PRO A 601 -25.05 12.13 19.31
N ILE A 602 -24.98 11.70 20.56
CA ILE A 602 -25.61 12.34 21.72
C ILE A 602 -24.57 13.28 22.35
N ALA A 603 -24.92 14.56 22.48
CA ALA A 603 -24.07 15.54 23.15
C ALA A 603 -23.89 15.18 24.63
N PRO A 604 -22.70 15.41 25.23
CA PRO A 604 -22.40 14.96 26.59
C PRO A 604 -23.38 15.50 27.65
N GLU A 605 -23.88 16.72 27.47
CA GLU A 605 -24.89 17.37 28.32
C GLU A 605 -26.28 16.72 28.26
N ASN A 606 -26.59 16.04 27.15
CA ASN A 606 -27.89 15.41 26.90
C ASN A 606 -27.87 13.90 27.16
N LEU A 607 -26.80 13.37 27.76
CA LEU A 607 -26.67 11.96 28.03
C LEU A 607 -27.56 11.53 29.21
N ASP A 608 -28.70 10.91 28.88
CA ASP A 608 -29.48 10.08 29.81
C ASP A 608 -29.25 8.59 29.53
N LEU A 609 -29.04 7.79 30.57
CA LEU A 609 -28.74 6.36 30.44
C LEU A 609 -29.92 5.56 29.86
N LYS A 610 -31.15 5.89 30.28
CA LYS A 610 -32.34 5.17 29.81
C LYS A 610 -32.64 5.53 28.37
N ASP A 611 -32.49 6.80 27.99
CA ASP A 611 -32.60 7.23 26.59
C ASP A 611 -31.55 6.55 25.71
N LEU A 612 -30.29 6.44 26.18
CA LEU A 612 -29.24 5.71 25.46
C LEU A 612 -29.62 4.23 25.26
N GLU A 613 -30.11 3.56 26.31
CA GLU A 613 -30.57 2.17 26.25
C GLU A 613 -31.72 2.00 25.26
N LEU A 614 -32.74 2.86 25.32
CA LEU A 614 -33.88 2.85 24.42
C LEU A 614 -33.46 3.10 22.96
N LYS A 615 -32.54 4.02 22.71
CA LYS A 615 -32.01 4.29 21.36
C LYS A 615 -31.30 3.08 20.77
N ILE A 616 -30.46 2.40 21.53
CA ILE A 616 -29.78 1.18 21.03
C ILE A 616 -30.79 0.05 20.84
N HIS A 617 -31.73 -0.12 21.78
CA HIS A 617 -32.77 -1.14 21.69
C HIS A 617 -33.71 -0.94 20.49
N ALA A 618 -34.08 0.30 20.15
CA ALA A 618 -34.90 0.62 18.99
C ALA A 618 -34.27 0.20 17.64
N HIS A 619 -32.96 -0.04 17.63
CA HIS A 619 -32.23 -0.49 16.45
C HIS A 619 -32.05 -2.03 16.38
N LEU A 620 -32.50 -2.78 17.38
CA LEU A 620 -32.49 -4.25 17.38
C LEU A 620 -33.80 -4.80 16.81
N SER A 621 -33.75 -5.92 16.08
CA SER A 621 -34.95 -6.56 15.55
C SER A 621 -35.85 -7.15 16.65
N ILE A 622 -37.16 -7.16 16.37
CA ILE A 622 -38.28 -7.48 17.27
C ILE A 622 -38.20 -8.89 17.90
N GLN A 623 -37.31 -9.78 17.44
CA GLN A 623 -37.18 -11.11 18.06
C GLN A 623 -36.43 -11.12 19.41
N ASN A 624 -35.80 -10.02 19.82
CA ASN A 624 -35.11 -9.89 21.12
C ASN A 624 -35.92 -9.11 22.18
N THR A 625 -37.16 -8.74 21.90
CA THR A 625 -37.94 -7.83 22.76
C THR A 625 -38.83 -8.59 23.73
N ASP A 626 -38.34 -8.85 24.94
CA ASP A 626 -39.19 -8.71 26.14
C ASP A 626 -38.39 -7.93 27.19
N PHE A 627 -38.88 -6.74 27.50
CA PHE A 627 -38.39 -5.91 28.58
C PHE A 627 -38.78 -6.58 29.90
N ILE A 628 -37.83 -7.08 30.68
CA ILE A 628 -38.06 -7.37 32.11
C ILE A 628 -37.49 -6.18 32.87
N MET A 629 -38.37 -5.29 33.30
CA MET A 629 -38.11 -4.45 34.47
C MET A 629 -37.85 -5.41 35.63
N VAL A 630 -36.58 -5.72 35.91
CA VAL A 630 -36.23 -6.42 37.15
C VAL A 630 -36.39 -5.39 38.27
N GLU A 631 -37.61 -5.34 38.82
CA GLU A 631 -37.81 -4.87 40.18
C GLU A 631 -36.89 -5.69 41.10
N GLY A 632 -36.25 -4.98 42.02
CA GLY A 632 -35.00 -5.41 42.65
C GLY A 632 -35.03 -6.77 43.31
N GLU A 633 -33.88 -7.43 43.25
CA GLU A 633 -33.48 -8.41 44.26
C GLU A 633 -32.16 -7.95 44.89
N GLN A 634 -32.14 -8.02 46.22
CA GLN A 634 -31.14 -7.51 47.17
C GLN A 634 -29.77 -8.18 47.04
#